data_AF-A0A142XR90-F1
#
_entry.id   AF-A0A142XR90-F1
#
_cell.length_a   1.000
_cell.length_b   1.000
_cell.length_c   1.000
_cell.angle_alpha   90.00
_cell.angle_beta   90.00
_cell.angle_gamma   90.00
#
_symmetry.space_group_name_H-M   'P 1'
#
loop_
_entity.id
_entity.type
_entity.pdbx_description
1 polymer ?
#
loop_
_entity_poly.entity_id
_entity_poly.type
_entity_poly.pdbx_seq_one_letter_code
_entity_poly.pdbx_strand_id
1 'polypeptide(L)' 'MIPGDTAPDLTLFRPDGTSVRLSSFLESDFLLLIFLRHLT' A
#
# COMPACT_ATOMS: atom_id res chain seq x y z
N MET A 1 -13.33 13.25 1.95
CA MET A 1 -13.13 11.86 2.42
C MET A 1 -14.22 11.61 3.44
N ILE A 2 -15.24 10.83 3.09
CA ILE A 2 -16.35 10.52 4.00
C ILE A 2 -15.89 9.32 4.85
N PRO A 3 -16.06 9.32 6.18
CA PRO A 3 -15.82 8.13 6.99
C PRO A 3 -16.67 6.96 6.45
N GLY A 4 -16.03 5.91 5.95
CA GLY A 4 -16.69 4.77 5.31
C GLY A 4 -16.40 4.59 3.82
N ASP A 5 -15.83 5.59 3.15
CA ASP A 5 -15.30 5.40 1.79
C ASP A 5 -14.08 4.46 1.86
N THR A 6 -14.07 3.45 0.99
CA THR A 6 -12.89 2.62 0.80
C THR A 6 -11.74 3.52 0.35
N ALA A 7 -10.60 3.46 1.07
CA ALA A 7 -9.44 4.24 0.70
C ALA A 7 -9.07 3.96 -0.78
N PRO A 8 -8.68 4.99 -1.54
CA PRO A 8 -8.31 4.81 -2.93
C PRO A 8 -7.13 3.83 -3.05
N ASP A 9 -7.18 2.95 -4.05
CA ASP A 9 -6.13 1.95 -4.27
C ASP A 9 -4.79 2.63 -4.57
N LEU A 10 -3.84 2.45 -3.65
CA LEU A 10 -2.54 3.09 -3.69
C LEU A 10 -1.63 2.42 -4.71
N THR A 11 -0.90 3.23 -5.49
CA THR A 11 0.21 2.73 -6.31
C THR A 11 1.49 2.79 -5.49
N LEU A 12 2.10 1.63 -5.26
CA LEU A 12 3.38 1.48 -4.57
C LEU A 12 4.49 1.31 -5.59
N PHE A 13 5.69 1.79 -5.25
CA PHE A 13 6.90 1.56 -6.03
C PHE A 13 7.77 0.53 -5.33
N ARG A 14 8.15 -0.51 -6.07
CA ARG A 14 9.12 -1.49 -5.61
C ARG A 14 10.55 -0.95 -5.75
N PRO A 15 11.53 -1.53 -5.04
CA PRO A 15 12.94 -1.13 -5.15
C PRO A 15 13.52 -1.25 -6.57
N ASP A 16 12.95 -2.12 -7.41
CA ASP A 16 13.32 -2.27 -8.82
C ASP A 16 12.71 -1.18 -9.74
N GLY A 17 11.98 -0.22 -9.18
CA GLY A 17 11.31 0.86 -9.91
C GLY A 17 9.96 0.47 -10.51
N THR A 18 9.52 -0.78 -10.38
CA THR A 18 8.21 -1.21 -10.88
C THR A 18 7.07 -0.70 -10.00
N SER A 19 5.93 -0.40 -10.62
CA SER A 19 4.71 -0.01 -9.92
C SER A 19 3.83 -1.22 -9.62
N VAL A 20 3.24 -1.28 -8.44
CA VAL A 20 2.28 -2.31 -8.03
C VAL A 20 1.12 -1.67 -7.26
N ARG A 21 -0.09 -2.22 -7.40
CA ARG A 21 -1.27 -1.78 -6.63
C ARG A 21 -1.24 -2.35 -5.22
N LEU A 22 -1.70 -1.60 -4.22
CA LEU A 22 -1.85 -2.12 -2.86
C LEU A 22 -2.88 -3.27 -2.82
N SER A 23 -3.95 -3.15 -3.60
CA SER A 23 -5.00 -4.17 -3.72
C SER A 23 -4.48 -5.56 -4.09
N SER A 24 -3.41 -5.68 -4.88
CA SER A 24 -2.84 -7.00 -5.26
C SER A 24 -2.24 -7.75 -4.07
N PHE A 25 -1.97 -7.09 -2.94
CA PHE A 25 -1.47 -7.73 -1.72
C PHE A 25 -2.61 -8.13 -0.77
N LEU A 26 -3.83 -7.65 -0.99
CA LEU A 26 -5.01 -8.00 -0.18
C LEU A 26 -5.58 -9.38 -0.53
N GLU A 27 -5.15 -9.98 -1.63
CA GLU A 27 -5.46 -11.37 -1.97
C GLU A 27 -4.77 -12.38 -1.06
N SER A 28 -3.80 -11.94 -0.24
CA SER A 28 -3.15 -12.78 0.77
C SER A 28 -4.00 -12.86 2.04
N ASP A 29 -4.07 -14.06 2.65
CA ASP A 29 -4.81 -14.28 3.90
C ASP A 29 -4.38 -13.33 5.04
N PHE A 30 -3.11 -12.89 5.02
CA PHE A 30 -2.55 -11.95 5.98
C PHE A 30 -1.66 -10.94 5.27
N LEU A 31 -1.81 -9.67 5.61
CA LEU A 31 -0.98 -8.57 5.12
C LEU A 31 -0.51 -7.71 6.30
N LEU A 32 0.81 -7.50 6.40
CA LEU A 32 1.41 -6.56 7.34
C LEU A 32 2.00 -5.38 6.55
N LEU A 33 1.51 -4.17 6.82
CA LEU A 33 2.04 -2.93 6.25
C LEU A 33 2.83 -2.17 7.32
N ILE A 34 4.10 -1.88 7.03
CA ILE A 34 4.99 -1.14 7.93
C ILE A 34 5.36 0.19 7.27
N PHE A 35 5.04 1.30 7.92
CA PHE A 35 5.44 2.64 7.50
C PHE A 35 6.63 3.09 8.34
N LEU A 36 7.78 3.22 7.71
CA LEU A 36 8.99 3.74 8.35
C LEU A 36 9.16 5.21 8.00
N ARG A 37 9.39 6.04 9.02
CA ARG A 37 9.81 7.42 8.81
C ARG A 37 11.30 7.43 8.49
N HIS A 38 11.66 7.97 7.34
CA HIS A 38 13.06 8.28 7.04
C HIS A 38 13.50 9.46 7.92
N LEU A 39 14.51 9.25 8.77
CA LEU A 39 15.12 10.27 9.60
C LEU A 39 16.48 10.63 8.97
N THR A 40 16.52 11.76 8.28
CA THR A 40 17.75 12.43 7.85
C THR A 40 18.21 13.43 8.88
#